data_AF-A0A7C2VRB5-F1
#
_entry.id   AF-A0A7C2VRB5-F1
#
_cell.length_a   1.000
_cell.length_b   1.000
_cell.length_c   1.000
_cell.angle_alpha   90.00
_cell.angle_beta   90.00
_cell.angle_gamma   90.00
#
_symmetry.space_group_name_H-M   'P 1'
#
loop_
_entity.id
_entity.type
_entity.pdbx_description
1 polymer ?
#
loop_
_entity_poly.entity_id
_entity_poly.type
_entity_poly.pdbx_seq_one_letter_code
_entity_poly.pdbx_strand_id
1 'polypeptide(L)'
;DRNHKIDEGIYEVDFDLNRVTSKLSLIEEDYDGILIRSPDDLELLSILRWTDSPVVIPIYAMRGHGGEMINNVLLWYSAMRPFDAFVVPTTSVKEFYSRFVLDTDCFYRIPCGVDLEHFKPMDKEMVKREVVGMIGDERVLERPVVGFLSRFQPEKGAGTYIRLARLIPDAIFLVVVPMLNVYALCDLPDNLIYAGRQSRDKLPIFLNAFDILCSASVVGEETFGLAVLEAMACGTPVVVPNFDGFPEVVGDGGVIVEAQTFEDEIGSIAGYVDPEALKAAIIPLLEDRSARLNLGLKARKRAENFSWDKVGDEMVNLFLRLKEKRLSTDKSDFDICFVERWNTYRGEIEPLSLLINVTEINERPLMLDLYPQTMLEGLALSLFRKHSLHEVEAVSAYFLKKEEVIKC
;
A
#
# COMPACT_ATOMS: atom_id res chain seq x y z
N ASP A 1 -25.10 3.47 16.29
CA ASP A 1 -25.38 2.02 16.40
C ASP A 1 -25.17 1.19 15.13
N ARG A 2 -24.24 1.55 14.25
CA ARG A 2 -23.62 0.55 13.35
C ARG A 2 -22.12 0.76 13.39
N ASN A 3 -21.56 0.34 14.53
CA ASN A 3 -20.14 0.08 14.60
C ASN A 3 -20.04 -1.44 14.48
N HIS A 4 -19.41 -1.93 13.41
CA HIS A 4 -19.23 -3.36 13.20
C HIS A 4 -17.93 -3.76 13.91
N LYS A 5 -18.05 -4.56 14.97
CA LYS A 5 -16.88 -5.06 15.69
C LYS A 5 -16.10 -5.99 14.77
N ILE A 6 -14.90 -5.57 14.38
CA ILE A 6 -13.98 -6.40 13.60
C ILE A 6 -13.23 -7.32 14.57
N ASP A 7 -12.75 -6.78 15.69
CA ASP A 7 -11.97 -7.50 16.70
C ASP A 7 -12.12 -6.86 18.10
N GLU A 8 -11.49 -7.44 19.12
CA GLU A 8 -11.39 -6.85 20.45
C GLU A 8 -10.72 -5.47 20.40
N GLY A 9 -11.46 -4.42 20.76
CA GLY A 9 -11.00 -3.04 20.70
C GLY A 9 -10.99 -2.40 19.30
N ILE A 10 -11.33 -3.15 18.23
CA ILE A 10 -11.32 -2.63 16.86
C ILE A 10 -12.73 -2.66 16.28
N TYR A 11 -13.22 -1.48 15.90
CA TYR A 11 -14.55 -1.30 15.34
C TYR A 11 -14.47 -0.57 14.00
N GLU A 12 -15.17 -1.09 13.01
CA GLU A 12 -15.49 -0.37 11.79
C GLU A 12 -16.59 0.64 12.10
N VAL A 13 -16.35 1.91 11.77
CA VAL A 13 -17.26 3.01 12.04
C VAL A 13 -17.69 3.60 10.71
N ASP A 14 -18.94 3.34 10.31
CA ASP A 14 -19.52 4.01 9.14
C ASP A 14 -19.62 5.51 9.43
N PHE A 15 -19.01 6.33 8.57
CA PHE A 15 -19.03 7.79 8.69
C PHE A 15 -19.99 8.38 7.64
N ASP A 16 -21.15 8.83 8.10
CA ASP A 16 -22.21 9.42 7.26
C ASP A 16 -22.39 10.89 7.64
N LEU A 17 -22.48 11.76 6.63
CA LEU A 17 -22.78 13.18 6.76
C LEU A 17 -24.03 13.53 7.56
N ASN A 18 -25.04 12.64 7.58
CA ASN A 18 -26.21 12.79 8.44
C ASN A 18 -25.90 12.72 9.94
N ARG A 19 -24.73 12.18 10.32
CA ARG A 19 -24.36 11.83 11.69
C ARG A 19 -22.93 12.20 12.06
N VAL A 20 -22.24 12.98 11.22
CA VAL A 20 -20.82 13.37 11.38
C VAL A 20 -20.48 13.76 12.80
N THR A 21 -21.27 14.65 13.37
CA THR A 21 -21.13 15.24 14.70
C THR A 21 -21.22 14.19 15.80
N SER A 22 -22.31 13.41 15.83
CA SER A 22 -22.46 12.28 16.76
C SER A 22 -21.32 11.26 16.60
N LYS A 23 -20.77 11.13 15.40
CA LYS A 23 -19.63 10.25 15.12
C LYS A 23 -18.31 10.85 15.58
N LEU A 24 -18.06 12.15 15.40
CA LEU A 24 -16.87 12.85 15.88
C LEU A 24 -16.83 12.82 17.42
N SER A 25 -17.95 13.13 18.10
CA SER A 25 -18.02 13.03 19.56
C SER A 25 -17.83 11.60 20.07
N LEU A 26 -18.43 10.61 19.40
CA LEU A 26 -18.20 9.20 19.71
C LEU A 26 -16.71 8.81 19.56
N ILE A 27 -16.06 9.29 18.50
CA ILE A 27 -14.64 9.04 18.25
C ILE A 27 -13.77 9.66 19.36
N GLU A 28 -14.12 10.85 19.84
CA GLU A 28 -13.38 11.53 20.91
C GLU A 28 -13.56 10.85 22.29
N GLU A 29 -14.76 10.35 22.56
CA GLU A 29 -15.10 9.73 23.84
C GLU A 29 -14.59 8.29 23.94
N ASP A 30 -14.76 7.50 22.88
CA ASP A 30 -14.59 6.04 22.93
C ASP A 30 -13.33 5.51 22.23
N TYR A 31 -12.60 6.35 21.48
CA TYR A 31 -11.48 5.90 20.64
C TYR A 31 -10.21 6.74 20.83
N ASP A 32 -9.05 6.07 20.77
CA ASP A 32 -7.73 6.72 20.89
C ASP A 32 -7.25 7.41 19.59
N GLY A 33 -7.93 7.18 18.47
CA GLY A 33 -7.56 7.73 17.17
C GLY A 33 -8.33 7.10 16.01
N ILE A 34 -8.10 7.63 14.81
CA ILE A 34 -8.68 7.19 13.54
C ILE A 34 -7.56 6.63 12.66
N LEU A 35 -7.72 5.40 12.18
CA LEU A 35 -6.87 4.80 11.15
C LEU A 35 -7.67 4.68 9.84
N ILE A 36 -7.25 5.39 8.79
CA ILE A 36 -7.95 5.35 7.49
C ILE A 36 -7.50 4.10 6.72
N ARG A 37 -8.40 3.13 6.51
CA ARG A 37 -8.07 1.81 5.93
C ARG A 37 -8.04 1.78 4.41
N SER A 38 -8.98 2.45 3.76
CA SER A 38 -9.06 2.57 2.31
C SER A 38 -9.38 4.02 1.95
N PRO A 39 -8.78 4.55 0.89
CA PRO A 39 -8.98 5.92 0.45
C PRO A 39 -10.00 5.99 -0.70
N ASP A 40 -10.98 5.10 -0.70
CA ASP A 40 -12.22 5.33 -1.43
C ASP A 40 -13.11 6.33 -0.65
N ASP A 41 -12.80 6.57 0.64
CA ASP A 41 -13.51 7.46 1.57
C ASP A 41 -12.90 8.89 1.61
N LEU A 42 -12.35 9.39 0.49
CA LEU A 42 -11.69 10.71 0.46
C LEU A 42 -12.68 11.88 0.58
N GLU A 43 -13.97 11.62 0.34
CA GLU A 43 -15.03 12.63 0.32
C GLU A 43 -15.25 13.33 1.66
N LEU A 44 -14.63 12.90 2.78
CA LEU A 44 -14.89 13.54 4.08
C LEU A 44 -13.62 13.85 4.86
N LEU A 45 -12.45 13.76 4.22
CA LEU A 45 -11.16 14.05 4.85
C LEU A 45 -11.09 15.46 5.45
N SER A 46 -11.75 16.41 4.80
CA SER A 46 -11.80 17.80 5.26
C SER A 46 -12.56 17.99 6.57
N ILE A 47 -13.47 17.07 6.89
CA ILE A 47 -14.29 17.11 8.11
C ILE A 47 -13.51 16.56 9.31
N LEU A 48 -12.56 15.66 9.10
CA LEU A 48 -11.76 15.06 10.18
C LEU A 48 -10.91 16.08 10.96
N ARG A 49 -10.69 17.28 10.42
CA ARG A 49 -10.03 18.37 11.17
C ARG A 49 -10.82 18.84 12.40
N TRP A 50 -12.09 18.46 12.52
CA TRP A 50 -12.99 18.86 13.60
C TRP A 50 -13.04 17.86 14.77
N THR A 51 -12.30 16.75 14.72
CA THR A 51 -12.08 15.89 15.88
C THR A 51 -10.75 16.16 16.56
N ASP A 52 -10.73 16.04 17.89
CA ASP A 52 -9.52 16.08 18.72
C ASP A 52 -8.78 14.72 18.79
N SER A 53 -9.33 13.64 18.24
CA SER A 53 -8.66 12.33 18.13
C SER A 53 -7.64 12.28 16.98
N PRO A 54 -6.42 11.74 17.19
CA PRO A 54 -5.38 11.64 16.16
C PRO A 54 -5.83 10.90 14.90
N VAL A 55 -5.46 11.40 13.72
CA VAL A 55 -5.80 10.80 12.42
C VAL A 55 -4.53 10.31 11.72
N VAL A 56 -4.49 9.02 11.41
CA VAL A 56 -3.36 8.33 10.78
C VAL A 56 -3.75 7.74 9.43
N ILE A 57 -2.93 8.01 8.40
CA ILE A 57 -3.16 7.50 7.04
C ILE A 57 -1.99 6.60 6.61
N PRO A 58 -2.21 5.31 6.36
CA PRO A 58 -1.20 4.45 5.78
C PRO A 58 -1.05 4.65 4.26
N ILE A 59 0.19 4.62 3.78
CA ILE A 59 0.58 4.79 2.38
C ILE A 59 1.29 3.51 1.93
N TYR A 60 0.54 2.58 1.32
CA TYR A 60 1.07 1.28 0.87
C TYR A 60 1.37 1.20 -0.63
N ALA A 61 1.09 2.24 -1.39
CA ALA A 61 1.39 2.32 -2.83
C ALA A 61 2.16 3.62 -3.11
N MET A 62 2.98 3.63 -4.16
CA MET A 62 3.61 4.86 -4.68
C MET A 62 3.01 5.35 -6.00
N ARG A 63 2.45 4.41 -6.78
CA ARG A 63 2.06 4.60 -8.18
C ARG A 63 0.79 3.82 -8.52
N GLY A 64 0.32 3.97 -9.76
CA GLY A 64 -0.93 3.40 -10.26
C GLY A 64 -2.15 4.06 -9.61
N HIS A 65 -3.26 3.32 -9.49
CA HIS A 65 -4.48 3.82 -8.85
C HIS A 65 -4.26 4.35 -7.42
N GLY A 66 -3.26 3.80 -6.70
CA GLY A 66 -2.91 4.30 -5.37
C GLY A 66 -2.14 5.63 -5.38
N GLY A 67 -1.39 5.94 -6.45
CA GLY A 67 -0.56 7.15 -6.54
C GLY A 67 -1.37 8.44 -6.76
N GLU A 68 -2.39 8.40 -7.61
CA GLU A 68 -3.30 9.53 -7.84
C GLU A 68 -4.04 9.92 -6.55
N MET A 69 -4.48 8.91 -5.82
CA MET A 69 -5.08 9.02 -4.50
C MET A 69 -4.15 9.67 -3.48
N ILE A 70 -2.88 9.26 -3.41
CA ILE A 70 -1.93 9.85 -2.45
C ILE A 70 -1.65 11.31 -2.79
N ASN A 71 -1.62 11.67 -4.08
CA ASN A 71 -1.52 13.07 -4.48
C ASN A 71 -2.70 13.88 -3.91
N ASN A 72 -3.93 13.36 -3.95
CA ASN A 72 -5.09 14.02 -3.35
C ASN A 72 -4.98 14.14 -1.82
N VAL A 73 -4.52 13.09 -1.14
CA VAL A 73 -4.34 13.12 0.32
C VAL A 73 -3.25 14.12 0.73
N LEU A 74 -2.11 14.14 0.03
CA LEU A 74 -1.02 15.08 0.31
C LEU A 74 -1.43 16.51 -0.02
N LEU A 75 -2.21 16.71 -1.08
CA LEU A 75 -2.82 17.99 -1.42
C LEU A 75 -3.71 18.49 -0.27
N TRP A 76 -4.55 17.61 0.29
CA TRP A 76 -5.37 17.93 1.47
C TRP A 76 -4.56 18.21 2.73
N TYR A 77 -3.48 17.45 2.95
CA TYR A 77 -2.57 17.66 4.06
C TYR A 77 -1.87 19.01 3.98
N SER A 78 -1.31 19.38 2.83
CA SER A 78 -0.69 20.68 2.62
C SER A 78 -1.68 21.83 2.78
N ALA A 79 -2.94 21.65 2.39
CA ALA A 79 -3.95 22.69 2.47
C ALA A 79 -4.46 22.92 3.89
N MET A 80 -4.81 21.86 4.63
CA MET A 80 -5.56 21.98 5.88
C MET A 80 -4.93 21.30 7.09
N ARG A 81 -3.84 20.53 6.90
CA ARG A 81 -3.23 19.62 7.88
C ARG A 81 -4.24 18.88 8.77
N PRO A 82 -5.23 18.16 8.20
CA PRO A 82 -6.24 17.47 9.00
C PRO A 82 -5.73 16.16 9.61
N PHE A 83 -4.48 15.75 9.30
CA PHE A 83 -3.91 14.47 9.71
C PHE A 83 -2.67 14.67 10.57
N ASP A 84 -2.45 13.76 11.51
CA ASP A 84 -1.35 13.83 12.46
C ASP A 84 -0.15 13.00 11.98
N ALA A 85 -0.39 11.94 11.21
CA ALA A 85 0.67 11.09 10.69
C ALA A 85 0.31 10.36 9.39
N PHE A 86 1.32 10.22 8.55
CA PHE A 86 1.36 9.23 7.48
C PHE A 86 2.19 8.04 7.92
N VAL A 87 1.65 6.83 7.78
CA VAL A 87 2.40 5.60 7.99
C VAL A 87 2.90 5.09 6.66
N VAL A 88 4.21 4.89 6.53
CA VAL A 88 4.85 4.40 5.32
C VAL A 88 5.61 3.10 5.63
N PRO A 89 5.60 2.11 4.71
CA PRO A 89 6.14 0.79 5.03
C PRO A 89 7.67 0.74 5.00
N THR A 90 8.34 1.70 4.37
CA THR A 90 9.80 1.76 4.26
C THR A 90 10.33 3.19 4.28
N THR A 91 11.63 3.31 4.54
CA THR A 91 12.39 4.56 4.49
C THR A 91 12.41 5.12 3.08
N SER A 92 12.50 4.29 2.04
CA SER A 92 12.45 4.74 0.65
C SER A 92 11.10 5.40 0.32
N VAL A 93 9.99 4.89 0.85
CA VAL A 93 8.66 5.53 0.72
C VAL A 93 8.61 6.85 1.48
N LYS A 94 9.15 6.88 2.71
CA LYS A 94 9.28 8.11 3.48
C LYS A 94 10.04 9.18 2.69
N GLU A 95 11.22 8.86 2.18
CA GLU A 95 12.10 9.78 1.46
C GLU A 95 11.49 10.24 0.15
N PHE A 96 10.78 9.36 -0.57
CA PHE A 96 10.08 9.73 -1.79
C PHE A 96 9.01 10.79 -1.50
N TYR A 97 8.12 10.53 -0.53
CA TYR A 97 7.02 11.44 -0.24
C TYR A 97 7.43 12.73 0.48
N SER A 98 8.52 12.68 1.26
CA SER A 98 9.12 13.86 1.90
C SER A 98 9.60 14.92 0.90
N ARG A 99 9.75 14.60 -0.40
CA ARG A 99 10.09 15.57 -1.44
C ARG A 99 8.92 16.48 -1.83
N PHE A 100 7.68 16.09 -1.53
CA PHE A 100 6.47 16.78 -1.97
C PHE A 100 5.80 17.59 -0.86
N VAL A 101 6.26 17.48 0.38
CA VAL A 101 5.73 18.22 1.52
C VAL A 101 6.86 18.93 2.26
N LEU A 102 6.51 19.98 3.01
CA LEU A 102 7.48 20.76 3.79
C LEU A 102 7.71 20.18 5.19
N ASP A 103 6.63 19.73 5.84
CA ASP A 103 6.71 19.00 7.10
C ASP A 103 6.95 17.51 6.84
N THR A 104 8.20 17.09 6.97
CA THR A 104 8.62 15.70 6.76
C THR A 104 8.53 14.85 8.04
N ASP A 105 8.25 15.48 9.19
CA ASP A 105 8.09 14.79 10.48
C ASP A 105 6.74 14.08 10.61
N CYS A 106 5.81 14.34 9.68
CA CYS A 106 4.53 13.64 9.59
C CYS A 106 4.64 12.21 9.06
N PHE A 107 5.76 11.80 8.43
CA PHE A 107 5.93 10.43 7.95
C PHE A 107 6.59 9.52 8.99
N TYR A 108 5.87 8.50 9.42
CA TYR A 108 6.32 7.48 10.35
C TYR A 108 6.51 6.15 9.62
N ARG A 109 7.71 5.60 9.74
CA ARG A 109 8.05 4.31 9.15
C ARG A 109 7.54 3.19 10.05
N ILE A 110 6.45 2.53 9.66
CA ILE A 110 5.94 1.31 10.29
C ILE A 110 5.79 0.27 9.17
N PRO A 111 6.57 -0.82 9.18
CA PRO A 111 6.58 -1.78 8.09
C PRO A 111 5.29 -2.60 8.02
N CYS A 112 5.07 -3.30 6.90
CA CYS A 112 4.01 -4.31 6.86
C CYS A 112 4.42 -5.56 7.66
N GLY A 113 3.43 -6.28 8.18
CA GLY A 113 3.63 -7.50 8.95
C GLY A 113 3.52 -8.79 8.13
N VAL A 114 4.01 -9.89 8.71
CA VAL A 114 3.80 -11.26 8.25
C VAL A 114 3.26 -12.12 9.40
N ASP A 115 2.33 -13.01 9.07
CA ASP A 115 1.84 -14.03 9.98
C ASP A 115 2.87 -15.18 10.02
N LEU A 116 3.64 -15.23 11.11
CA LEU A 116 4.73 -16.19 11.29
C LEU A 116 4.24 -17.61 11.62
N GLU A 117 2.97 -17.77 11.99
CA GLU A 117 2.36 -19.07 12.25
C GLU A 117 1.80 -19.70 10.98
N HIS A 118 1.25 -18.86 10.10
CA HIS A 118 0.79 -19.25 8.76
C HIS A 118 1.96 -19.46 7.79
N PHE A 119 2.86 -18.48 7.71
CA PHE A 119 4.07 -18.55 6.88
C PHE A 119 5.25 -19.01 7.72
N LYS A 120 5.53 -20.30 7.66
CA LYS A 120 6.65 -20.94 8.38
C LYS A 120 7.35 -22.00 7.53
N PRO A 121 8.60 -22.35 7.89
CA PRO A 121 9.33 -23.43 7.23
C PRO A 121 8.59 -24.76 7.31
N MET A 122 8.57 -25.49 6.19
CA MET A 122 7.97 -26.81 6.03
C MET A 122 8.97 -27.77 5.39
N ASP A 123 8.69 -29.08 5.46
CA ASP A 123 9.51 -30.07 4.76
C ASP A 123 9.41 -29.90 3.24
N LYS A 124 10.53 -29.57 2.59
CA LYS A 124 10.57 -29.23 1.17
C LYS A 124 10.11 -30.37 0.25
N GLU A 125 10.49 -31.61 0.57
CA GLU A 125 10.13 -32.76 -0.26
C GLU A 125 8.63 -33.05 -0.18
N MET A 126 8.05 -32.93 1.02
CA MET A 126 6.61 -33.05 1.24
C MET A 126 5.83 -31.99 0.45
N VAL A 127 6.18 -30.71 0.59
CA VAL A 127 5.45 -29.63 -0.10
C VAL A 127 5.62 -29.68 -1.61
N LYS A 128 6.78 -30.10 -2.14
CA LYS A 128 6.95 -30.30 -3.58
C LYS A 128 6.03 -31.38 -4.11
N ARG A 129 5.86 -32.51 -3.40
CA ARG A 129 4.90 -33.57 -3.79
C ARG A 129 3.46 -33.06 -3.74
N GLU A 130 3.14 -32.23 -2.75
CA GLU A 130 1.81 -31.62 -2.67
C GLU A 130 1.56 -30.66 -3.85
N VAL A 131 2.54 -29.82 -4.20
CA VAL A 131 2.49 -28.96 -5.40
C VAL A 131 2.28 -29.80 -6.66
N VAL A 132 3.00 -30.90 -6.83
CA VAL A 132 2.78 -31.83 -7.97
C VAL A 132 1.35 -32.36 -7.96
N GLY A 133 0.81 -32.74 -6.80
CA GLY A 133 -0.59 -33.16 -6.69
C GLY A 133 -1.60 -32.07 -7.06
N MET A 134 -1.26 -30.80 -6.87
CA MET A 134 -2.13 -29.67 -7.24
C MET A 134 -2.05 -29.28 -8.71
N ILE A 135 -0.85 -29.34 -9.32
CA ILE A 135 -0.63 -28.82 -10.69
C ILE A 135 -0.47 -29.92 -11.75
N GLY A 136 -0.19 -31.17 -11.34
CA GLY A 136 -0.04 -32.32 -12.24
C GLY A 136 1.29 -32.39 -13.01
N ASP A 137 2.35 -31.71 -12.55
CA ASP A 137 3.63 -31.64 -13.26
C ASP A 137 4.80 -32.14 -12.40
N GLU A 138 5.27 -33.36 -12.68
CA GLU A 138 6.33 -34.04 -11.91
C GLU A 138 7.70 -33.36 -12.01
N ARG A 139 7.92 -32.48 -13.01
CA ARG A 139 9.21 -31.79 -13.21
C ARG A 139 9.60 -30.91 -12.02
N VAL A 140 8.63 -30.51 -11.18
CA VAL A 140 8.83 -29.80 -9.91
C VAL A 140 9.67 -30.60 -8.90
N LEU A 141 9.60 -31.95 -8.95
CA LEU A 141 10.40 -32.84 -8.10
C LEU A 141 11.79 -33.08 -8.67
N GLU A 142 11.93 -33.04 -10.00
CA GLU A 142 13.16 -33.40 -10.70
C GLU A 142 14.18 -32.26 -10.72
N ARG A 143 13.70 -31.01 -10.68
CA ARG A 143 14.51 -29.82 -10.95
C ARG A 143 14.34 -28.75 -9.86
N PRO A 144 15.34 -27.90 -9.64
CA PRO A 144 15.20 -26.74 -8.76
C PRO A 144 14.08 -25.80 -9.23
N VAL A 145 13.34 -25.24 -8.28
CA VAL A 145 12.18 -24.37 -8.57
C VAL A 145 12.51 -22.92 -8.24
N VAL A 146 12.55 -22.06 -9.24
CA VAL A 146 12.53 -20.60 -9.08
C VAL A 146 11.07 -20.16 -9.10
N GLY A 147 10.56 -19.58 -8.02
CA GLY A 147 9.16 -19.19 -7.90
C GLY A 147 8.90 -17.72 -8.19
N PHE A 148 7.70 -17.42 -8.68
CA PHE A 148 7.15 -16.07 -8.83
C PHE A 148 5.80 -15.97 -8.14
N LEU A 149 5.66 -14.97 -7.26
CA LEU A 149 4.43 -14.68 -6.53
C LEU A 149 4.21 -13.16 -6.50
N SER A 150 3.55 -12.63 -7.53
CA SER A 150 3.10 -11.24 -7.63
C SER A 150 2.08 -11.16 -8.78
N ARG A 151 1.45 -10.00 -9.02
CA ARG A 151 0.62 -9.84 -10.23
C ARG A 151 1.50 -10.13 -11.45
N PHE A 152 1.04 -10.94 -12.40
CA PHE A 152 1.84 -11.27 -13.60
C PHE A 152 1.67 -10.21 -14.68
N GLN A 153 2.25 -9.03 -14.40
CA GLN A 153 2.12 -7.81 -15.20
C GLN A 153 3.50 -7.21 -15.49
N PRO A 154 3.63 -6.31 -16.50
CA PRO A 154 4.91 -5.72 -16.86
C PRO A 154 5.63 -5.06 -15.67
N GLU A 155 4.91 -4.31 -14.84
CA GLU A 155 5.46 -3.57 -13.70
C GLU A 155 5.95 -4.48 -12.56
N LYS A 156 5.45 -5.71 -12.52
CA LYS A 156 5.88 -6.75 -11.57
C LYS A 156 6.93 -7.69 -12.16
N GLY A 157 7.45 -7.40 -13.35
CA GLY A 157 8.57 -8.13 -13.91
C GLY A 157 8.22 -9.39 -14.69
N ALA A 158 6.97 -9.58 -15.10
CA ALA A 158 6.55 -10.79 -15.81
C ALA A 158 7.42 -11.07 -17.05
N GLY A 159 7.72 -10.04 -17.86
CA GLY A 159 8.60 -10.16 -19.02
C GLY A 159 10.03 -10.59 -18.67
N THR A 160 10.60 -9.99 -17.62
CA THR A 160 11.94 -10.34 -17.09
C THR A 160 11.98 -11.77 -16.58
N TYR A 161 10.93 -12.20 -15.88
CA TYR A 161 10.83 -13.56 -15.36
C TYR A 161 10.71 -14.61 -16.48
N ILE A 162 9.95 -14.33 -17.55
CA ILE A 162 9.91 -15.19 -18.75
C ILE A 162 11.29 -15.23 -19.43
N ARG A 163 12.02 -14.10 -19.48
CA ARG A 163 13.40 -14.08 -20.02
C ARG A 163 14.33 -14.97 -19.20
N LEU A 164 14.25 -14.91 -17.87
CA LEU A 164 15.02 -15.79 -16.98
C LEU A 164 14.74 -17.27 -17.24
N ALA A 165 13.47 -17.64 -17.46
CA ALA A 165 13.10 -19.01 -17.79
C ALA A 165 13.81 -19.52 -19.05
N ARG A 166 13.96 -18.67 -20.08
CA ARG A 166 14.75 -18.99 -21.29
C ARG A 166 16.25 -19.10 -21.02
N LEU A 167 16.78 -18.25 -20.14
CA LEU A 167 18.21 -18.17 -19.86
C LEU A 167 18.72 -19.27 -18.92
N ILE A 168 17.81 -19.91 -18.17
CA ILE A 168 18.11 -20.96 -17.19
C ILE A 168 17.22 -22.20 -17.50
N PRO A 169 17.48 -22.90 -18.61
CA PRO A 169 16.64 -23.99 -19.09
C PRO A 169 16.69 -25.26 -18.22
N ASP A 170 17.51 -25.29 -17.16
CA ASP A 170 17.67 -26.41 -16.22
C ASP A 170 16.88 -26.23 -14.90
N ALA A 171 16.29 -25.06 -14.65
CA ALA A 171 15.39 -24.81 -13.52
C ALA A 171 13.92 -24.72 -13.96
N ILE A 172 12.99 -25.02 -13.06
CA ILE A 172 11.55 -24.79 -13.25
C ILE A 172 11.21 -23.38 -12.78
N PHE A 173 10.46 -22.64 -13.59
CA PHE A 173 9.96 -21.31 -13.31
C PHE A 173 8.47 -21.39 -12.97
N LEU A 174 8.15 -21.47 -11.68
CA LEU A 174 6.78 -21.71 -11.21
C LEU A 174 6.07 -20.41 -10.88
N VAL A 175 5.03 -20.10 -11.65
CA VAL A 175 4.22 -18.88 -11.53
C VAL A 175 2.91 -19.19 -10.78
N VAL A 176 2.71 -18.57 -9.61
CA VAL A 176 1.55 -18.80 -8.75
C VAL A 176 0.67 -17.55 -8.74
N VAL A 177 -0.26 -17.43 -9.70
CA VAL A 177 -1.05 -16.20 -9.91
C VAL A 177 -2.46 -16.49 -10.44
N PRO A 178 -3.45 -15.62 -10.21
CA PRO A 178 -4.80 -15.85 -10.72
C PRO A 178 -4.90 -15.89 -12.25
N MET A 179 -4.04 -15.16 -12.97
CA MET A 179 -4.04 -15.06 -14.43
C MET A 179 -2.68 -14.58 -14.94
N LEU A 180 -2.30 -15.01 -16.15
CA LEU A 180 -1.09 -14.55 -16.86
C LEU A 180 -1.32 -13.26 -17.68
N ASN A 181 -2.54 -12.71 -17.70
CA ASN A 181 -2.90 -11.54 -18.50
C ASN A 181 -2.53 -11.71 -19.98
N VAL A 182 -1.98 -10.67 -20.61
CA VAL A 182 -1.53 -10.68 -22.01
C VAL A 182 -0.48 -11.77 -22.30
N TYR A 183 0.27 -12.21 -21.29
CA TYR A 183 1.32 -13.22 -21.46
C TYR A 183 0.78 -14.63 -21.70
N ALA A 184 -0.51 -14.89 -21.44
CA ALA A 184 -1.15 -16.16 -21.81
C ALA A 184 -1.17 -16.40 -23.33
N LEU A 185 -1.03 -15.33 -24.13
CA LEU A 185 -1.01 -15.36 -25.59
C LEU A 185 0.41 -15.40 -26.18
N CYS A 186 1.44 -15.34 -25.33
CA CYS A 186 2.83 -15.39 -25.75
C CYS A 186 3.32 -16.82 -25.90
N ASP A 187 4.37 -16.99 -26.70
CA ASP A 187 5.20 -18.18 -26.65
C ASP A 187 5.94 -18.21 -25.30
N LEU A 188 5.59 -19.15 -24.44
CA LEU A 188 6.16 -19.31 -23.09
C LEU A 188 7.17 -20.46 -23.09
N PRO A 189 8.31 -20.32 -22.38
CA PRO A 189 9.30 -21.38 -22.30
C PRO A 189 8.74 -22.67 -21.67
N ASP A 190 9.14 -23.84 -22.17
CA ASP A 190 8.63 -25.14 -21.69
C ASP A 190 8.86 -25.39 -20.19
N ASN A 191 9.86 -24.74 -19.60
CA ASN A 191 10.19 -24.83 -18.17
C ASN A 191 9.45 -23.80 -17.30
N LEU A 192 8.57 -22.97 -17.88
CA LEU A 192 7.68 -22.08 -17.14
C LEU A 192 6.34 -22.79 -16.90
N ILE A 193 6.02 -23.01 -15.63
CA ILE A 193 4.81 -23.71 -15.20
C ILE A 193 3.85 -22.70 -14.54
N TYR A 194 2.60 -22.71 -14.98
CA TYR A 194 1.55 -21.86 -14.44
C TYR A 194 0.66 -22.63 -13.46
N ALA A 195 0.71 -22.27 -12.17
CA ALA A 195 -0.03 -22.95 -11.11
C ALA A 195 -1.45 -22.42 -10.88
N GLY A 196 -1.88 -21.38 -11.58
CA GLY A 196 -3.22 -20.82 -11.40
C GLY A 196 -3.44 -20.08 -10.08
N ARG A 197 -4.70 -19.71 -9.84
CA ARG A 197 -5.14 -19.05 -8.60
C ARG A 197 -5.03 -20.02 -7.43
N GLN A 198 -4.36 -19.59 -6.36
CA GLN A 198 -4.30 -20.32 -5.10
C GLN A 198 -4.96 -19.52 -3.98
N SER A 199 -5.57 -20.22 -3.02
CA SER A 199 -6.06 -19.59 -1.80
C SER A 199 -4.88 -19.18 -0.92
N ARG A 200 -5.08 -18.17 -0.05
CA ARG A 200 -4.05 -17.69 0.88
C ARG A 200 -3.53 -18.82 1.79
N ASP A 201 -4.40 -19.76 2.15
CA ASP A 201 -4.06 -20.92 2.99
C ASP A 201 -3.05 -21.86 2.33
N LYS A 202 -3.03 -21.91 0.98
CA LYS A 202 -2.13 -22.78 0.22
C LYS A 202 -0.80 -22.11 -0.13
N LEU A 203 -0.68 -20.80 -0.01
CA LEU A 203 0.54 -20.08 -0.39
C LEU A 203 1.79 -20.57 0.36
N PRO A 204 1.75 -20.89 1.67
CA PRO A 204 2.92 -21.44 2.37
C PRO A 204 3.47 -22.72 1.72
N ILE A 205 2.62 -23.57 1.14
CA ILE A 205 3.04 -24.81 0.45
C ILE A 205 3.88 -24.46 -0.78
N PHE A 206 3.39 -23.54 -1.62
CA PHE A 206 4.12 -23.09 -2.82
C PHE A 206 5.42 -22.36 -2.46
N LEU A 207 5.36 -21.46 -1.48
CA LEU A 207 6.53 -20.71 -1.03
C LEU A 207 7.64 -21.62 -0.52
N ASN A 208 7.32 -22.64 0.27
CA ASN A 208 8.29 -23.64 0.74
C ASN A 208 8.79 -24.57 -0.38
N ALA A 209 7.96 -24.83 -1.40
CA ALA A 209 8.34 -25.64 -2.56
C ALA A 209 9.35 -24.93 -3.47
N PHE A 210 9.36 -23.60 -3.48
CA PHE A 210 10.38 -22.82 -4.18
C PHE A 210 11.76 -23.06 -3.58
N ASP A 211 12.75 -23.33 -4.42
CA ASP A 211 14.17 -23.30 -4.05
C ASP A 211 14.68 -21.87 -3.91
N ILE A 212 14.15 -20.96 -4.73
CA ILE A 212 14.42 -19.53 -4.70
C ILE A 212 13.11 -18.82 -5.07
N LEU A 213 12.71 -17.78 -4.34
CA LEU A 213 11.74 -16.81 -4.86
C LEU A 213 12.49 -15.69 -5.57
N CYS A 214 12.15 -15.42 -6.83
CA CYS A 214 12.72 -14.32 -7.58
C CYS A 214 11.66 -13.24 -7.80
N SER A 215 11.92 -12.06 -7.26
CA SER A 215 11.17 -10.85 -7.62
C SER A 215 11.91 -10.12 -8.71
N ALA A 216 11.19 -9.73 -9.76
CA ALA A 216 11.74 -9.02 -10.92
C ALA A 216 10.98 -7.73 -11.22
N SER A 217 10.27 -7.16 -10.23
CA SER A 217 9.56 -5.90 -10.35
C SER A 217 10.42 -4.79 -10.98
N VAL A 218 9.77 -3.74 -11.47
CA VAL A 218 10.45 -2.53 -11.93
C VAL A 218 10.48 -1.48 -10.80
N VAL A 219 11.33 -0.46 -10.94
CA VAL A 219 11.50 0.59 -9.92
C VAL A 219 10.25 1.46 -9.78
N GLY A 220 9.90 1.81 -8.54
CA GLY A 220 8.74 2.61 -8.17
C GLY A 220 7.45 1.81 -7.96
N GLU A 221 7.52 0.48 -8.05
CA GLU A 221 6.37 -0.41 -8.05
C GLU A 221 6.34 -1.35 -6.84
N GLU A 222 7.37 -1.32 -5.98
CA GLU A 222 7.39 -2.14 -4.78
C GLU A 222 7.70 -1.34 -3.51
N THR A 223 6.64 -0.88 -2.84
CA THR A 223 6.76 -0.13 -1.58
C THR A 223 7.32 -0.96 -0.43
N PHE A 224 7.17 -2.29 -0.43
CA PHE A 224 7.63 -3.14 0.65
C PHE A 224 8.09 -4.54 0.20
N GLY A 225 7.28 -5.26 -0.58
CA GLY A 225 7.57 -6.64 -0.98
C GLY A 225 6.96 -7.70 -0.06
N LEU A 226 5.63 -7.66 0.14
CA LEU A 226 4.93 -8.63 1.00
C LEU A 226 5.19 -10.09 0.63
N ALA A 227 5.13 -10.44 -0.66
CA ALA A 227 5.40 -11.81 -1.11
C ALA A 227 6.87 -12.23 -0.85
N VAL A 228 7.81 -11.29 -0.87
CA VAL A 228 9.20 -11.53 -0.51
C VAL A 228 9.30 -11.80 0.99
N LEU A 229 8.66 -10.99 1.83
CA LEU A 229 8.63 -11.20 3.28
C LEU A 229 7.96 -12.55 3.65
N GLU A 230 6.86 -12.92 2.98
CA GLU A 230 6.18 -14.21 3.17
C GLU A 230 7.09 -15.39 2.78
N ALA A 231 7.83 -15.30 1.66
CA ALA A 231 8.84 -16.30 1.30
C ALA A 231 9.96 -16.39 2.33
N MET A 232 10.47 -15.25 2.80
CA MET A 232 11.48 -15.21 3.84
C MET A 232 10.98 -15.84 5.14
N ALA A 233 9.71 -15.61 5.52
CA ALA A 233 9.07 -16.25 6.67
C ALA A 233 8.94 -17.77 6.51
N CYS A 234 8.76 -18.28 5.29
CA CYS A 234 8.86 -19.71 4.97
C CYS A 234 10.31 -20.25 4.97
N GLY A 235 11.32 -19.41 5.17
CA GLY A 235 12.73 -19.80 5.06
C GLY A 235 13.17 -20.02 3.62
N THR A 236 12.44 -19.48 2.64
CA THR A 236 12.78 -19.56 1.23
C THR A 236 13.76 -18.44 0.87
N PRO A 237 14.93 -18.76 0.27
CA PRO A 237 15.85 -17.77 -0.25
C PRO A 237 15.18 -16.84 -1.25
N VAL A 238 15.46 -15.53 -1.15
CA VAL A 238 14.92 -14.53 -2.06
C VAL A 238 16.02 -13.85 -2.87
N VAL A 239 15.74 -13.60 -4.14
CA VAL A 239 16.56 -12.78 -5.03
C VAL A 239 15.69 -11.62 -5.49
N VAL A 240 16.12 -10.39 -5.18
CA VAL A 240 15.36 -9.16 -5.41
C VAL A 240 16.25 -8.08 -6.00
N PRO A 241 15.71 -7.09 -6.71
CA PRO A 241 16.48 -5.96 -7.21
C PRO A 241 16.76 -4.91 -6.11
N ASN A 242 17.81 -4.11 -6.29
CA ASN A 242 18.30 -3.08 -5.36
C ASN A 242 17.55 -1.75 -5.51
N PHE A 243 16.26 -1.71 -5.18
CA PHE A 243 15.48 -0.48 -5.20
C PHE A 243 14.23 -0.56 -4.30
N ASP A 244 13.55 0.58 -4.15
CA ASP A 244 12.32 0.75 -3.37
C ASP A 244 12.40 0.10 -1.98
N GLY A 245 11.42 -0.73 -1.60
CA GLY A 245 11.38 -1.37 -0.28
C GLY A 245 12.23 -2.63 -0.14
N PHE A 246 12.74 -3.20 -1.23
CA PHE A 246 13.40 -4.50 -1.20
C PHE A 246 14.66 -4.54 -0.30
N PRO A 247 15.63 -3.61 -0.41
CA PRO A 247 16.84 -3.67 0.42
C PRO A 247 16.54 -3.59 1.91
N GLU A 248 15.55 -2.78 2.27
CA GLU A 248 15.12 -2.62 3.65
C GLU A 248 14.47 -3.89 4.20
N VAL A 249 13.58 -4.55 3.44
CA VAL A 249 12.94 -5.79 3.89
C VAL A 249 13.94 -6.94 3.94
N VAL A 250 14.71 -7.12 2.87
CA VAL A 250 15.59 -8.29 2.68
C VAL A 250 16.82 -8.24 3.58
N GLY A 251 17.48 -7.10 3.74
CA GLY A 251 18.71 -6.99 4.51
C GLY A 251 19.76 -8.04 4.09
N ASP A 252 20.32 -8.77 5.06
CA ASP A 252 21.26 -9.88 4.83
C ASP A 252 20.56 -11.25 4.66
N GLY A 253 19.22 -11.27 4.63
CA GLY A 253 18.37 -12.45 4.51
C GLY A 253 18.07 -12.89 3.07
N GLY A 254 18.67 -12.25 2.07
CA GLY A 254 18.49 -12.58 0.66
C GLY A 254 19.61 -12.02 -0.21
N VAL A 255 19.49 -12.18 -1.52
CA VAL A 255 20.41 -11.59 -2.50
C VAL A 255 19.76 -10.36 -3.12
N ILE A 256 20.42 -9.22 -2.96
CA ILE A 256 20.04 -7.96 -3.58
C ILE A 256 20.88 -7.78 -4.84
N VAL A 257 20.23 -7.58 -5.98
CA VAL A 257 20.85 -7.47 -7.30
C VAL A 257 20.77 -6.04 -7.77
N GLU A 258 21.89 -5.46 -8.18
CA GLU A 258 21.93 -4.08 -8.67
C GLU A 258 20.96 -3.86 -9.84
N ALA A 259 20.20 -2.78 -9.74
CA ALA A 259 19.24 -2.37 -10.75
C ALA A 259 19.70 -1.06 -11.40
N GLN A 260 19.32 -0.87 -12.66
CA GLN A 260 19.52 0.40 -13.34
C GLN A 260 18.37 1.32 -13.01
N THR A 261 18.69 2.49 -12.46
CA THR A 261 17.73 3.56 -12.20
C THR A 261 17.97 4.71 -13.18
N PHE A 262 16.88 5.32 -13.60
CA PHE A 262 16.84 6.57 -14.34
C PHE A 262 16.18 7.58 -13.41
N GLU A 263 16.98 8.52 -12.92
CA GLU A 263 16.50 9.64 -12.11
C GLU A 263 16.36 10.88 -13.01
N ASP A 264 15.12 11.34 -13.21
CA ASP A 264 14.88 12.70 -13.70
C ASP A 264 14.73 13.63 -12.48
N GLU A 265 15.18 14.88 -12.62
CA GLU A 265 15.34 15.87 -11.54
C GLU A 265 14.05 16.15 -10.72
N ILE A 266 12.86 15.75 -11.20
CA ILE A 266 11.61 15.88 -10.45
C ILE A 266 10.68 14.67 -10.69
N GLY A 267 10.46 13.87 -9.64
CA GLY A 267 9.24 13.05 -9.46
C GLY A 267 9.12 11.74 -10.24
N SER A 268 10.01 11.43 -11.18
CA SER A 268 9.96 10.18 -11.94
C SER A 268 11.24 9.36 -11.75
N ILE A 269 11.19 8.37 -10.84
CA ILE A 269 12.21 7.32 -10.75
C ILE A 269 11.71 6.12 -11.56
N ALA A 270 12.39 5.75 -12.63
CA ALA A 270 12.09 4.54 -13.39
C ALA A 270 13.33 3.66 -13.44
N GLY A 271 13.17 2.38 -13.73
CA GLY A 271 14.33 1.50 -13.80
C GLY A 271 13.95 0.04 -13.83
N TYR A 272 14.95 -0.79 -14.07
CA TYR A 272 14.79 -2.22 -14.24
C TYR A 272 16.06 -2.96 -13.80
N VAL A 273 15.91 -4.24 -13.53
CA VAL A 273 17.02 -5.15 -13.28
C VAL A 273 17.31 -5.96 -14.53
N ASP A 274 18.59 -6.09 -14.88
CA ASP A 274 19.03 -6.91 -16.02
C ASP A 274 18.75 -8.40 -15.72
N PRO A 275 18.02 -9.12 -16.60
CA PRO A 275 17.85 -10.57 -16.48
C PRO A 275 19.18 -11.34 -16.33
N GLU A 276 20.27 -10.92 -16.96
CA GLU A 276 21.58 -11.60 -16.80
C GLU A 276 22.16 -11.39 -15.39
N ALA A 277 21.92 -10.23 -14.76
CA ALA A 277 22.33 -9.97 -13.38
C ALA A 277 21.52 -10.83 -12.39
N LEU A 278 20.20 -10.94 -12.59
CA LEU A 278 19.36 -11.86 -11.81
C LEU A 278 19.81 -13.31 -11.99
N LYS A 279 20.12 -13.74 -13.22
CA LYS A 279 20.66 -15.07 -13.48
C LYS A 279 21.98 -15.30 -12.76
N ALA A 280 22.91 -14.36 -12.80
CA ALA A 280 24.19 -14.47 -12.11
C ALA A 280 24.05 -14.63 -10.59
N ALA A 281 22.99 -14.06 -10.00
CA ALA A 281 22.63 -14.27 -8.59
C ALA A 281 21.93 -15.62 -8.34
N ILE A 282 21.10 -16.09 -9.27
CA ILE A 282 20.32 -17.32 -9.15
C ILE A 282 21.19 -18.57 -9.32
N ILE A 283 22.07 -18.63 -10.33
CA ILE A 283 22.84 -19.84 -10.67
C ILE A 283 23.64 -20.42 -9.49
N PRO A 284 24.45 -19.64 -8.74
CA PRO A 284 25.19 -20.17 -7.60
C PRO A 284 24.27 -20.76 -6.52
N LEU A 285 23.10 -20.15 -6.32
CA LEU A 285 22.11 -20.66 -5.38
C LEU A 285 21.47 -21.95 -5.89
N LEU A 286 21.26 -22.13 -7.20
CA LEU A 286 20.73 -23.40 -7.75
C LEU A 286 21.72 -24.55 -7.58
N GLU A 287 23.02 -24.27 -7.73
CA GLU A 287 24.10 -25.26 -7.65
C GLU A 287 24.45 -25.65 -6.20
N ASP A 288 24.32 -24.72 -5.24
CA ASP A 288 24.70 -24.97 -3.84
C ASP A 288 23.48 -25.02 -2.90
N ARG A 289 23.06 -26.25 -2.56
CA ARG A 289 21.99 -26.49 -1.58
C ARG A 289 22.32 -25.95 -0.18
N SER A 290 23.58 -26.02 0.25
CA SER A 290 23.99 -25.52 1.57
C SER A 290 23.90 -23.99 1.62
N ALA A 291 24.27 -23.31 0.55
CA ALA A 291 24.07 -21.87 0.41
C ALA A 291 22.59 -21.49 0.51
N ARG A 292 21.68 -22.23 -0.16
CA ARG A 292 20.23 -22.02 -0.04
C ARG A 292 19.73 -22.18 1.38
N LEU A 293 20.13 -23.26 2.06
CA LEU A 293 19.70 -23.52 3.44
C LEU A 293 20.19 -22.42 4.39
N ASN A 294 21.45 -22.01 4.28
CA ASN A 294 22.01 -20.94 5.11
C ASN A 294 21.32 -19.60 4.85
N LEU A 295 21.05 -19.26 3.58
CA LEU A 295 20.35 -18.04 3.23
C LEU A 295 18.89 -18.07 3.71
N GLY A 296 18.21 -19.22 3.60
CA GLY A 296 16.86 -19.43 4.11
C GLY A 296 16.73 -19.26 5.62
N LEU A 297 17.73 -19.72 6.39
CA LEU A 297 17.79 -19.48 7.85
C LEU A 297 17.91 -17.98 8.17
N LYS A 298 18.75 -17.26 7.43
CA LYS A 298 18.87 -15.79 7.58
C LYS A 298 17.57 -15.09 7.17
N ALA A 299 16.94 -15.53 6.08
CA ALA A 299 15.67 -15.04 5.59
C ALA A 299 14.58 -15.14 6.67
N ARG A 300 14.43 -16.33 7.29
CA ARG A 300 13.47 -16.54 8.38
C ARG A 300 13.75 -15.63 9.56
N LYS A 301 15.01 -15.60 10.04
CA LYS A 301 15.41 -14.74 11.17
C LYS A 301 15.16 -13.26 10.89
N ARG A 302 15.34 -12.83 9.63
CA ARG A 302 15.03 -11.46 9.20
C ARG A 302 13.52 -11.21 9.24
N ALA A 303 12.71 -12.12 8.69
CA ALA A 303 11.26 -12.02 8.64
C ALA A 303 10.60 -11.96 10.04
N GLU A 304 11.19 -12.61 11.04
CA GLU A 304 10.73 -12.56 12.44
C GLU A 304 10.78 -11.15 13.05
N ASN A 305 11.47 -10.19 12.43
CA ASN A 305 11.44 -8.79 12.84
C ASN A 305 10.20 -8.03 12.35
N PHE A 306 9.38 -8.66 11.51
CA PHE A 306 8.20 -8.07 10.88
C PHE A 306 6.93 -8.85 11.24
N SER A 307 6.81 -9.42 12.45
CA SER A 307 5.57 -10.05 12.87
C SER A 307 4.43 -9.02 12.98
N TRP A 308 3.19 -9.45 12.74
CA TRP A 308 2.03 -8.58 12.95
C TRP A 308 1.92 -8.04 14.38
N ASP A 309 2.34 -8.81 15.40
CA ASP A 309 2.38 -8.34 16.78
C ASP A 309 3.28 -7.10 16.95
N LYS A 310 4.50 -7.15 16.39
CA LYS A 310 5.45 -6.02 16.45
C LYS A 310 4.93 -4.81 15.70
N VAL A 311 4.35 -5.02 14.51
CA VAL A 311 3.76 -3.95 13.71
C VAL A 311 2.56 -3.32 14.42
N GLY A 312 1.74 -4.15 15.07
CA GLY A 312 0.62 -3.71 15.92
C GLY A 312 1.10 -2.84 17.09
N ASP A 313 2.12 -3.29 17.81
CA ASP A 313 2.73 -2.54 18.90
C ASP A 313 3.28 -1.18 18.42
N GLU A 314 3.95 -1.13 17.27
CA GLU A 314 4.44 0.12 16.69
C GLU A 314 3.30 1.08 16.33
N MET A 315 2.20 0.56 15.78
CA MET A 315 1.01 1.35 15.43
C MET A 315 0.32 1.91 16.68
N VAL A 316 0.12 1.09 17.73
CA VAL A 316 -0.45 1.55 19.00
C VAL A 316 0.42 2.62 19.64
N ASN A 317 1.74 2.42 19.67
CA ASN A 317 2.69 3.41 20.19
C ASN A 317 2.71 4.71 19.37
N LEU A 318 2.39 4.67 18.07
CA LEU A 318 2.20 5.88 17.28
C LEU A 318 0.98 6.65 17.78
N PHE A 319 -0.19 6.02 17.91
CA PHE A 319 -1.40 6.68 18.40
C PHE A 319 -1.22 7.30 19.80
N LEU A 320 -0.60 6.57 20.73
CA LEU A 320 -0.30 7.09 22.07
C LEU A 320 0.59 8.34 22.02
N ARG A 321 1.63 8.35 21.18
CA ARG A 321 2.50 9.52 21.00
C ARG A 321 1.78 10.70 20.36
N LEU A 322 0.90 10.46 19.40
CA LEU A 322 0.16 11.53 18.73
C LEU A 322 -0.86 12.17 19.68
N LYS A 323 -1.52 11.37 20.53
CA LYS A 323 -2.45 11.84 21.57
C LYS A 323 -1.78 12.81 22.55
N GLU A 324 -0.53 12.58 22.91
CA GLU A 324 0.25 13.48 23.78
C GLU A 324 0.71 14.77 23.06
N LYS A 325 1.02 14.67 21.78
CA LYS A 325 1.63 15.76 20.99
C LYS A 325 0.63 16.78 20.45
N ARG A 326 -0.67 16.45 20.37
CA ARG A 326 -1.58 17.25 19.56
C ARG A 326 -1.70 18.68 20.08
N LEU A 327 -1.06 19.58 19.32
CA LEU A 327 -1.26 21.03 19.37
C LEU A 327 -2.68 21.29 18.85
N SER A 328 -3.43 22.19 19.49
CA SER A 328 -4.76 22.57 19.01
C SER A 328 -4.67 22.87 17.50
N THR A 329 -5.44 22.15 16.69
CA THR A 329 -5.53 22.47 15.27
C THR A 329 -6.04 23.89 15.17
N ASP A 330 -5.21 24.79 14.66
CA ASP A 330 -5.68 26.12 14.32
C ASP A 330 -6.75 25.92 13.25
N LYS A 331 -8.01 26.21 13.58
CA LYS A 331 -9.17 26.00 12.70
C LYS A 331 -9.20 27.12 11.65
N SER A 332 -8.05 27.33 11.00
CA SER A 332 -7.67 28.42 10.10
C SER A 332 -8.83 28.93 9.23
N ASP A 333 -8.86 30.24 9.00
CA ASP A 333 -9.84 30.89 8.13
C ASP A 333 -9.60 30.49 6.67
N PHE A 334 -10.48 29.64 6.14
CA PHE A 334 -10.59 29.35 4.71
C PHE A 334 -11.96 29.81 4.20
N ASP A 335 -12.04 30.09 2.90
CA ASP A 335 -13.29 30.42 2.24
C ASP A 335 -13.75 29.30 1.32
N ILE A 336 -15.06 29.17 1.17
CA ILE A 336 -15.70 28.16 0.33
C ILE A 336 -16.48 28.90 -0.75
N CYS A 337 -16.18 28.60 -2.01
CA CYS A 337 -16.91 29.09 -3.16
C CYS A 337 -17.61 27.94 -3.87
N PHE A 338 -18.91 28.06 -4.14
CA PHE A 338 -19.64 27.13 -4.98
C PHE A 338 -19.59 27.62 -6.43
N VAL A 339 -19.21 26.75 -7.36
CA VAL A 339 -19.02 27.08 -8.78
C VAL A 339 -19.62 26.00 -9.68
N GLU A 340 -19.85 26.35 -10.93
CA GLU A 340 -20.20 25.41 -11.99
C GLU A 340 -18.97 25.16 -12.87
N ARG A 341 -18.68 23.89 -13.18
CA ARG A 341 -17.59 23.47 -14.06
C ARG A 341 -18.13 22.70 -15.25
N TRP A 342 -17.56 22.92 -16.43
CA TRP A 342 -17.81 22.07 -17.59
C TRP A 342 -17.02 20.75 -17.48
N ASN A 343 -17.71 19.61 -17.34
CA ASN A 343 -17.12 18.28 -17.36
C ASN A 343 -16.92 17.85 -18.82
N THR A 344 -15.68 17.89 -19.30
CA THR A 344 -15.34 17.53 -20.68
C THR A 344 -15.55 16.07 -21.02
N TYR A 345 -15.52 15.16 -20.03
CA TYR A 345 -15.75 13.73 -20.24
C TYR A 345 -17.23 13.40 -20.39
N ARG A 346 -18.09 14.07 -19.61
CA ARG A 346 -19.54 13.86 -19.61
C ARG A 346 -20.30 14.81 -20.55
N GLY A 347 -19.67 15.91 -20.97
CA GLY A 347 -20.29 16.92 -21.84
C GLY A 347 -21.40 17.71 -21.13
N GLU A 348 -21.28 17.89 -19.82
CA GLU A 348 -22.30 18.55 -19.00
C GLU A 348 -21.68 19.56 -18.02
N ILE A 349 -22.49 20.49 -17.53
CA ILE A 349 -22.12 21.37 -16.41
C ILE A 349 -22.36 20.61 -15.11
N GLU A 350 -21.34 20.49 -14.28
CA GLU A 350 -21.42 19.91 -12.95
C GLU A 350 -21.16 20.98 -11.87
N PRO A 351 -21.95 21.02 -10.78
CA PRO A 351 -21.68 21.90 -9.66
C PRO A 351 -20.53 21.34 -8.81
N LEU A 352 -19.70 22.23 -8.26
CA LEU A 352 -18.51 21.89 -7.48
C LEU A 352 -18.30 22.93 -6.36
N SER A 353 -17.74 22.54 -5.22
CA SER A 353 -17.21 23.51 -4.27
C SER A 353 -15.70 23.65 -4.40
N LEU A 354 -15.21 24.86 -4.23
CA LEU A 354 -13.80 25.22 -4.20
C LEU A 354 -13.45 25.73 -2.81
N LEU A 355 -12.43 25.12 -2.21
CA LEU A 355 -11.77 25.67 -1.05
C LEU A 355 -10.70 26.67 -1.51
N ILE A 356 -10.76 27.90 -1.00
CA ILE A 356 -9.81 28.98 -1.30
C ILE A 356 -9.28 29.60 -0.01
N ASN A 357 -8.17 30.34 -0.10
CA ASN A 357 -7.52 30.99 1.04
C ASN A 357 -7.14 30.02 2.16
N VAL A 358 -6.80 28.77 1.83
CA VAL A 358 -6.53 27.74 2.84
C VAL A 358 -5.22 27.99 3.60
N THR A 359 -4.40 28.94 3.15
CA THR A 359 -3.09 29.25 3.73
C THR A 359 -2.89 30.77 3.86
N GLU A 360 -2.75 31.30 5.08
CA GLU A 360 -2.12 32.61 5.33
C GLU A 360 -0.60 32.48 5.63
N ILE A 361 -0.13 31.29 6.02
CA ILE A 361 1.20 31.09 6.59
C ILE A 361 1.95 29.92 5.90
N ASN A 362 2.99 30.28 5.16
CA ASN A 362 4.25 29.55 4.90
C ASN A 362 4.33 28.25 4.07
N GLU A 363 3.29 27.73 3.44
CA GLU A 363 3.47 26.51 2.60
C GLU A 363 2.74 26.63 1.27
N ARG A 364 3.45 27.00 0.19
CA ARG A 364 2.93 26.84 -1.18
C ARG A 364 3.21 25.39 -1.63
N PRO A 365 2.21 24.54 -1.83
CA PRO A 365 2.43 23.32 -2.59
C PRO A 365 2.84 23.68 -4.03
N LEU A 366 3.52 22.75 -4.71
CA LEU A 366 3.85 22.82 -6.15
C LEU A 366 2.60 22.83 -7.06
N MET A 367 1.39 22.91 -6.50
CA MET A 367 0.09 22.77 -7.16
C MET A 367 -0.86 23.88 -6.68
N LEU A 368 -1.72 24.36 -7.59
CA LEU A 368 -2.62 25.54 -7.50
C LEU A 368 -3.35 25.73 -6.16
N ASP A 369 -3.59 26.99 -5.77
CA ASP A 369 -4.34 27.43 -4.56
C ASP A 369 -5.86 27.13 -4.59
N LEU A 370 -6.33 26.29 -5.53
CA LEU A 370 -7.74 25.95 -5.72
C LEU A 370 -7.92 24.44 -5.54
N TYR A 371 -8.73 24.07 -4.55
CA TYR A 371 -8.93 22.67 -4.17
C TYR A 371 -10.38 22.26 -4.47
N PRO A 372 -10.62 21.43 -5.49
CA PRO A 372 -11.95 20.97 -5.83
C PRO A 372 -12.48 19.97 -4.78
N GLN A 373 -13.75 20.14 -4.41
CA GLN A 373 -14.49 19.31 -3.45
C GLN A 373 -15.86 18.97 -4.01
N THR A 374 -16.46 17.89 -3.50
CA THR A 374 -17.87 17.63 -3.76
C THR A 374 -18.73 18.77 -3.18
N MET A 375 -19.87 19.07 -3.82
CA MET A 375 -20.83 20.07 -3.32
C MET A 375 -21.23 19.83 -1.86
N LEU A 376 -21.31 18.55 -1.50
CA LEU A 376 -21.74 18.09 -0.20
C LEU A 376 -20.68 18.35 0.89
N GLU A 377 -19.40 18.16 0.58
CA GLU A 377 -18.27 18.57 1.43
C GLU A 377 -18.24 20.07 1.68
N GLY A 378 -18.34 20.88 0.61
CA GLY A 378 -18.32 22.34 0.73
C GLY A 378 -19.47 22.85 1.58
N LEU A 379 -20.66 22.24 1.46
CA LEU A 379 -21.80 22.57 2.29
C LEU A 379 -21.55 22.20 3.77
N ALA A 380 -21.07 20.99 4.04
CA ALA A 380 -20.76 20.56 5.40
C ALA A 380 -19.75 21.50 6.07
N LEU A 381 -18.64 21.81 5.39
CA LEU A 381 -17.63 22.74 5.89
C LEU A 381 -18.17 24.15 6.14
N SER A 382 -19.08 24.64 5.28
CA SER A 382 -19.71 25.96 5.44
C SER A 382 -20.59 26.02 6.71
N LEU A 383 -21.33 24.93 6.96
CA LEU A 383 -22.20 24.81 8.12
C LEU A 383 -21.39 24.77 9.44
N PHE A 384 -20.32 23.97 9.50
CA PHE A 384 -19.44 23.89 10.68
C PHE A 384 -18.80 25.23 11.07
N ARG A 385 -18.59 26.15 10.13
CA ARG A 385 -17.97 27.47 10.40
C ARG A 385 -18.90 28.42 11.18
N LYS A 386 -20.21 28.38 10.91
CA LYS A 386 -21.16 29.42 11.35
C LYS A 386 -22.23 28.93 12.31
N HIS A 387 -22.36 27.63 12.47
CA HIS A 387 -23.48 27.02 13.19
C HIS A 387 -22.98 26.08 14.28
N SER A 388 -23.77 25.95 15.33
CA SER A 388 -23.54 24.96 16.37
C SER A 388 -23.67 23.55 15.80
N LEU A 389 -23.01 22.59 16.46
CA LEU A 389 -23.00 21.18 16.08
C LEU A 389 -24.41 20.61 15.78
N HIS A 390 -25.40 20.99 16.60
CA HIS A 390 -26.80 20.55 16.46
C HIS A 390 -27.53 21.19 15.27
N GLU A 391 -27.17 22.42 14.90
CA GLU A 391 -27.74 23.10 13.73
C GLU A 391 -27.22 22.49 12.43
N VAL A 392 -25.94 22.07 12.39
CA VAL A 392 -25.37 21.34 11.26
C VAL A 392 -26.12 20.02 11.03
N GLU A 393 -26.38 19.24 12.07
CA GLU A 393 -27.14 17.98 11.96
C GLU A 393 -28.54 18.18 11.37
N ALA A 394 -29.28 19.16 11.89
CA ALA A 394 -30.64 19.44 11.45
C ALA A 394 -30.69 19.84 9.96
N VAL A 395 -29.71 20.63 9.53
CA VAL A 395 -29.61 21.13 8.15
C VAL A 395 -29.11 20.03 7.19
N SER A 396 -28.07 19.28 7.56
CA SER A 396 -27.56 18.17 6.76
C SER A 396 -28.60 17.06 6.58
N ALA A 397 -29.33 16.69 7.64
CA ALA A 397 -30.40 15.69 7.58
C ALA A 397 -31.60 16.14 6.74
N TYR A 398 -31.85 17.45 6.65
CA TYR A 398 -32.87 18.01 5.75
C TYR A 398 -32.41 17.91 4.29
N PHE A 399 -31.17 18.27 3.99
CA PHE A 399 -30.64 18.24 2.62
C PHE A 399 -30.49 16.82 2.06
N LEU A 400 -29.99 15.86 2.86
CA LEU A 400 -29.82 14.48 2.41
C LEU A 400 -31.15 13.74 2.19
N LYS A 401 -32.26 14.22 2.77
CA LYS A 401 -33.61 13.69 2.52
C LYS A 401 -34.25 14.23 1.25
N LYS A 402 -33.76 15.35 0.70
CA LYS A 402 -34.19 15.86 -0.58
C LYS A 402 -33.12 15.52 -1.60
N GLU A 403 -33.37 14.55 -2.47
CA GLU A 403 -32.54 14.29 -3.68
C GLU A 403 -32.53 15.47 -4.68
N GLU A 404 -32.89 16.68 -4.27
CA GLU A 404 -32.90 17.86 -5.11
C GLU A 404 -31.56 18.59 -4.96
N VAL A 405 -30.79 18.57 -6.05
CA VAL A 405 -29.62 19.42 -6.25
C VAL A 405 -30.00 20.87 -5.98
N ILE A 406 -29.46 21.45 -4.92
CA ILE A 406 -29.61 22.87 -4.65
C ILE A 406 -28.63 23.61 -5.56
N LYS A 407 -29.18 24.45 -6.42
CA LYS A 407 -28.41 25.51 -7.06
C LYS A 407 -28.23 26.62 -6.01
N CYS A 408 -26.99 26.77 -5.56
CA CYS A 408 -26.56 27.88 -4.71
C CYS A 408 -26.23 29.08 -5.59
#